data_AF-A0A7C2YWR3-F1
#
_entry.id   AF-A0A7C2YWR3-F1
#
_cell.length_a   1.000
_cell.length_b   1.000
_cell.length_c   1.000
_cell.angle_alpha   90.00
_cell.angle_beta   90.00
_cell.angle_gamma   90.00
#
_symmetry.space_group_name_H-M   'P 1'
#
loop_
_entity.id
_entity.type
_entity.pdbx_description
1 polymer ?
#
loop_
_entity_poly.entity_id
_entity_poly.type
_entity_poly.pdbx_seq_one_letter_code
_entity_poly.pdbx_strand_id
1 'polypeptide(L)'
;MSLKYLEVGGKKIELDEDGFLKDPMAWNEEVAKILCREECRDPETGELGVMKEEHWKVVKYLRQYWERFGMCPPIRMLVKETGIPLQRIYQLFPNGPAKGACRVAGAPKPTGCV
;
A
#
# COMPACT_ATOMS: atom_id res chain seq x y z
N MET A 1 -4.51 5.57 18.12
CA MET A 1 -3.11 5.97 18.40
C MET A 1 -2.38 5.88 17.07
N SER A 2 -1.98 7.01 16.48
CA SER A 2 -1.26 6.98 15.20
C SER A 2 0.16 6.46 15.44
N LEU A 3 0.52 5.35 14.80
CA LEU A 3 1.89 4.82 14.81
C LEU A 3 2.81 5.85 14.18
N LYS A 4 3.72 6.43 14.98
CA LYS A 4 4.74 7.37 14.48
C LYS A 4 5.89 6.65 13.77
N TYR A 5 6.02 5.36 14.01
CA TYR A 5 7.05 4.51 13.41
C TYR A 5 6.61 3.04 13.36
N LEU A 6 7.20 2.29 12.44
CA LEU A 6 7.15 0.84 12.34
C LEU A 6 8.44 0.24 12.88
N GLU A 7 8.36 -0.91 13.55
CA GLU A 7 9.55 -1.68 13.94
C GLU A 7 9.73 -2.87 12.99
N VAL A 8 10.81 -2.84 12.21
CA VAL A 8 11.12 -3.83 11.18
C VAL A 8 12.56 -4.28 11.37
N GLY A 9 12.78 -5.56 11.72
CA GLY A 9 14.12 -6.10 11.97
C GLY A 9 14.93 -5.34 13.03
N GLY A 10 14.27 -4.78 14.05
CA GLY A 10 14.91 -3.96 15.09
C GLY A 10 15.22 -2.50 14.68
N LYS A 11 14.85 -2.09 13.47
CA LYS A 11 14.94 -0.69 13.01
C LYS A 11 13.60 0.01 13.14
N LYS A 12 13.62 1.29 13.53
CA LYS A 12 12.45 2.15 13.53
C LYS A 12 12.35 2.88 12.20
N ILE A 13 11.25 2.66 11.49
CA ILE A 13 10.94 3.33 10.23
C ILE A 13 9.86 4.37 10.49
N GLU A 14 10.14 5.64 10.25
CA GLU A 14 9.20 6.71 10.54
C GLU A 14 8.04 6.74 9.55
N LEU A 15 6.84 7.02 10.09
CA LEU A 15 5.64 7.31 9.31
C LEU A 15 5.26 8.78 9.43
N ASP A 16 4.56 9.30 8.42
CA ASP A 16 3.90 10.60 8.49
C ASP A 16 2.57 10.51 9.26
N GLU A 17 1.86 11.64 9.39
CA GLU A 17 0.60 11.72 10.15
C GLU A 17 -0.54 10.89 9.52
N ASP A 18 -0.46 10.63 8.23
CA ASP A 18 -1.40 9.80 7.46
C ASP A 18 -0.97 8.32 7.41
N GLY A 19 0.17 7.98 8.00
CA GLY A 19 0.71 6.62 8.09
C GLY A 19 1.57 6.19 6.89
N PHE A 20 1.93 7.09 5.98
CA PHE A 20 2.84 6.79 4.86
C PHE A 20 4.30 6.79 5.33
N LEU A 21 5.15 6.03 4.64
CA LEU A 21 6.59 6.04 4.93
C LEU A 21 7.18 7.42 4.64
N LYS A 22 7.87 8.01 5.63
CA LYS A 22 8.62 9.25 5.41
C LYS A 22 9.78 9.04 4.45
N ASP A 23 10.45 7.90 4.55
CA ASP A 23 11.50 7.48 3.65
C ASP A 23 11.03 6.29 2.80
N PRO A 24 10.68 6.52 1.52
CA PRO A 24 10.33 5.46 0.60
C PRO A 24 11.44 4.44 0.35
N MET A 25 12.71 4.76 0.63
CA MET A 25 13.85 3.83 0.50
C MET A 25 13.90 2.82 1.65
N ALA A 26 13.23 3.11 2.77
CA ALA A 26 13.09 2.17 3.87
C ALA A 26 12.08 1.04 3.57
N TRP A 27 11.35 1.12 2.46
CA TRP A 27 10.37 0.11 2.06
C TRP A 27 11.05 -1.23 1.73
N ASN A 28 10.46 -2.31 2.23
CA ASN A 28 10.77 -3.69 1.85
C ASN A 28 9.53 -4.58 2.08
N GLU A 29 9.63 -5.87 1.75
CA GLU A 29 8.50 -6.80 1.89
C GLU A 29 8.01 -6.96 3.35
N GLU A 30 8.88 -6.82 4.35
CA GLU A 30 8.48 -6.84 5.77
C GLU A 30 7.70 -5.58 6.15
N VAL A 31 8.15 -4.40 5.69
CA VAL A 31 7.39 -3.14 5.87
C VAL A 31 6.00 -3.26 5.28
N ALA A 32 5.91 -3.78 4.05
CA ALA A 32 4.64 -3.99 3.37
C ALA A 32 3.73 -4.92 4.18
N LYS A 33 4.25 -6.04 4.70
CA LYS A 33 3.49 -6.96 5.57
C LYS A 33 2.98 -6.28 6.84
N ILE A 34 3.78 -5.43 7.48
CA ILE A 34 3.35 -4.71 8.68
C ILE A 34 2.26 -3.69 8.34
N LEU A 35 2.42 -2.89 7.28
CA LEU A 35 1.40 -1.94 6.83
C LEU A 35 0.10 -2.65 6.42
N CYS A 36 0.22 -3.83 5.83
CA CYS A 36 -0.89 -4.66 5.43
C CYS A 36 -1.77 -5.09 6.60
N ARG A 37 -1.24 -5.14 7.84
CA ARG A 37 -2.03 -5.41 9.06
C ARG A 37 -3.21 -4.47 9.25
N GLU A 38 -3.04 -3.21 8.85
CA GLU A 38 -4.10 -2.19 8.95
C GLU A 38 -4.83 -1.97 7.63
N GLU A 39 -4.16 -2.21 6.50
CA GLU A 39 -4.62 -1.76 5.18
C GLU A 39 -5.15 -2.87 4.28
N CYS A 40 -4.79 -4.13 4.52
CA CYS A 40 -5.23 -5.25 3.72
C CYS A 40 -6.35 -6.01 4.40
N ARG A 41 -7.28 -6.48 3.59
CA ARG A 41 -8.32 -7.41 3.99
C ARG A 41 -8.34 -8.60 3.06
N ASP A 42 -8.54 -9.77 3.62
CA ASP A 42 -8.94 -10.94 2.87
C ASP A 42 -10.37 -10.73 2.33
N PRO A 43 -10.56 -10.72 1.01
CA PRO A 43 -11.88 -10.49 0.43
C PRO A 43 -12.80 -11.71 0.54
N GLU A 44 -12.27 -12.89 0.91
CA GLU A 44 -13.03 -14.13 1.07
C GLU A 44 -13.47 -14.32 2.53
N THR A 45 -12.56 -14.12 3.48
CA THR A 45 -12.83 -14.33 4.91
C THR A 45 -13.21 -13.05 5.65
N GLY A 46 -12.90 -11.88 5.07
CA GLY A 46 -13.06 -10.57 5.72
C GLY A 46 -11.98 -10.24 6.75
N GLU A 47 -11.00 -11.12 6.95
CA GLU A 47 -9.93 -10.95 7.94
C GLU A 47 -8.98 -9.80 7.55
N LEU A 48 -8.63 -8.93 8.49
CA LEU A 48 -7.65 -7.86 8.29
C LEU A 48 -6.22 -8.38 8.49
N GLY A 49 -5.28 -7.77 7.79
CA GLY A 49 -3.86 -8.12 7.90
C GLY A 49 -3.42 -9.33 7.08
N VAL A 50 -4.28 -9.81 6.20
CA VAL A 50 -3.97 -10.90 5.28
C VAL A 50 -3.38 -10.34 3.99
N MET A 51 -2.17 -10.80 3.66
CA MET A 51 -1.48 -10.44 2.42
C MET A 51 -1.45 -11.61 1.45
N LYS A 52 -2.37 -11.62 0.47
CA LYS A 52 -2.46 -12.63 -0.59
C LYS A 52 -1.74 -12.18 -1.87
N GLU A 53 -1.71 -13.07 -2.86
CA GLU A 53 -1.11 -12.80 -4.17
C GLU A 53 -1.75 -11.58 -4.86
N GLU A 54 -3.07 -11.41 -4.75
CA GLU A 54 -3.76 -10.24 -5.30
C GLU A 54 -3.26 -8.93 -4.67
N HIS A 55 -3.06 -8.91 -3.34
CA HIS A 55 -2.48 -7.74 -2.65
C HIS A 55 -1.05 -7.47 -3.14
N TRP A 56 -0.23 -8.52 -3.25
CA TRP A 56 1.14 -8.40 -3.74
C TRP A 56 1.21 -7.87 -5.17
N LYS A 57 0.31 -8.29 -6.06
CA LYS A 57 0.24 -7.78 -7.43
C LYS A 57 0.00 -6.28 -7.45
N VAL A 58 -0.99 -5.79 -6.70
CA VAL A 58 -1.30 -4.36 -6.59
C VAL A 58 -0.12 -3.58 -5.99
N VAL A 59 0.43 -4.06 -4.88
CA VAL A 59 1.52 -3.41 -4.13
C VAL A 59 2.80 -3.33 -4.97
N LYS A 60 3.21 -4.44 -5.61
CA LYS A 60 4.42 -4.48 -6.45
C LYS A 60 4.28 -3.59 -7.69
N TYR A 61 3.10 -3.59 -8.33
CA TYR A 61 2.86 -2.70 -9.46
C TYR A 61 2.93 -1.22 -9.06
N LEU A 62 2.27 -0.83 -7.96
CA LEU A 62 2.32 0.53 -7.44
C LEU A 62 3.75 0.97 -7.10
N ARG A 63 4.51 0.08 -6.44
CA ARG A 63 5.91 0.33 -6.09
C ARG A 63 6.77 0.55 -7.33
N GLN A 64 6.70 -0.36 -8.29
CA GLN A 64 7.46 -0.27 -9.55
C GLN A 64 7.09 0.98 -10.35
N TYR A 65 5.81 1.33 -10.39
CA TYR A 65 5.35 2.53 -11.06
C TYR A 65 5.90 3.79 -10.37
N TRP A 66 5.86 3.83 -9.05
CA TRP A 66 6.44 4.93 -8.28
C TRP A 66 7.97 5.03 -8.46
N GLU A 67 8.70 3.91 -8.41
CA GLU A 67 10.16 3.90 -8.65
C GLU A 67 10.53 4.42 -10.05
N ARG A 68 9.66 4.20 -11.04
CA ARG A 68 9.89 4.62 -12.42
C ARG A 68 9.47 6.06 -12.71
N PHE A 69 8.37 6.53 -12.12
CA PHE A 69 7.74 7.82 -12.49
C PHE A 69 7.70 8.84 -11.34
N GLY A 70 8.05 8.45 -10.12
CA GLY A 70 8.02 9.30 -8.93
C GLY A 70 6.62 9.64 -8.41
N MET A 71 5.57 9.07 -9.00
CA MET A 71 4.16 9.35 -8.68
C MET A 71 3.31 8.08 -8.76
N CYS A 72 2.12 8.09 -8.14
CA CYS A 72 1.18 6.96 -8.20
C CYS A 72 0.49 6.87 -9.59
N PRO A 73 0.22 5.66 -10.10
CA PRO A 73 -0.46 5.48 -11.37
C PRO A 73 -1.93 5.89 -11.30
N PRO A 74 -2.53 6.32 -12.42
CA PRO A 74 -3.98 6.44 -12.53
C PRO A 74 -4.68 5.10 -12.25
N ILE A 75 -5.84 5.13 -11.59
CA ILE A 75 -6.62 3.92 -11.27
C ILE A 75 -6.91 3.06 -12.51
N ARG A 76 -7.14 3.69 -13.66
CA ARG A 76 -7.35 2.97 -14.94
C ARG A 76 -6.15 2.11 -15.33
N MET A 77 -4.92 2.60 -15.12
CA MET A 77 -3.71 1.81 -15.39
C MET A 77 -3.53 0.72 -14.33
N LEU A 78 -3.79 1.01 -13.06
CA LEU A 78 -3.74 0.02 -12.01
C LEU A 78 -4.63 -1.20 -12.32
N VAL A 79 -5.89 -0.97 -12.66
CA VAL A 79 -6.84 -2.03 -13.00
C VAL A 79 -6.40 -2.79 -14.26
N LYS A 80 -5.92 -2.08 -15.27
CA LYS A 80 -5.48 -2.68 -16.53
C LYS A 80 -4.26 -3.58 -16.36
N GLU A 81 -3.23 -3.12 -15.67
CA GLU A 81 -1.95 -3.82 -15.54
C GLU A 81 -2.00 -4.95 -14.49
N THR A 82 -2.79 -4.77 -13.42
CA THR A 82 -2.98 -5.84 -12.42
C THR A 82 -4.01 -6.88 -12.86
N GLY A 83 -4.91 -6.53 -13.78
CA GLY A 83 -6.07 -7.34 -14.17
C GLY A 83 -7.13 -7.45 -13.07
N ILE A 84 -6.99 -6.70 -11.97
CA ILE A 84 -7.89 -6.75 -10.82
C ILE A 84 -8.91 -5.60 -10.94
N PRO A 85 -10.22 -5.88 -10.97
CA PRO A 85 -11.22 -4.83 -11.11
C PRO A 85 -11.23 -3.92 -9.87
N LEU A 86 -11.57 -2.64 -10.08
CA LEU A 86 -11.55 -1.63 -9.01
C LEU A 86 -12.33 -2.06 -7.77
N GLN A 87 -13.53 -2.63 -7.95
CA GLN A 87 -14.34 -3.17 -6.85
C GLN A 87 -13.58 -4.20 -6.01
N ARG A 88 -12.82 -5.09 -6.66
CA ARG A 88 -11.99 -6.09 -5.98
C ARG A 88 -10.83 -5.42 -5.23
N ILE A 89 -10.23 -4.37 -5.79
CA ILE A 89 -9.19 -3.60 -5.09
C ILE A 89 -9.72 -2.96 -3.81
N TYR A 90 -10.95 -2.44 -3.80
CA TYR A 90 -11.59 -1.95 -2.56
C TYR A 90 -11.91 -3.06 -1.55
N GLN A 91 -12.15 -4.29 -2.01
CA GLN A 91 -12.31 -5.44 -1.11
C GLN A 91 -10.97 -5.87 -0.50
N LEU A 92 -9.89 -5.80 -1.27
CA LEU A 92 -8.53 -6.11 -0.86
C LEU A 92 -7.95 -5.04 0.07
N PHE A 93 -8.27 -3.77 -0.18
CA PHE A 93 -7.81 -2.60 0.58
C PHE A 93 -9.01 -1.76 1.00
N PRO A 94 -9.51 -1.90 2.25
CA PRO A 94 -10.72 -1.20 2.72
C PRO A 94 -10.61 0.33 2.66
N ASN A 95 -9.42 0.89 2.84
CA ASN A 95 -9.15 2.32 2.68
C ASN A 95 -8.94 2.75 1.21
N GLY A 96 -9.17 1.83 0.27
CA GLY A 96 -9.08 2.05 -1.17
C GLY A 96 -7.65 2.00 -1.72
N PRO A 97 -7.51 2.07 -3.06
CA PRO A 97 -6.21 1.98 -3.73
C PRO A 97 -5.28 3.15 -3.41
N ALA A 98 -5.82 4.38 -3.34
CA ALA A 98 -5.02 5.58 -3.21
C ALA A 98 -4.43 5.75 -1.79
N LYS A 99 -5.19 5.40 -0.75
CA LYS A 99 -4.72 5.48 0.63
C LYS A 99 -4.11 4.15 1.07
N GLY A 100 -4.86 3.06 1.02
CA GLY A 100 -4.39 1.76 1.51
C GLY A 100 -3.29 1.14 0.65
N ALA A 101 -3.57 0.90 -0.63
CA ALA A 101 -2.61 0.19 -1.48
C ALA A 101 -1.30 0.98 -1.71
N CYS A 102 -1.39 2.30 -1.94
CA CYS A 102 -0.19 3.16 -2.06
C CYS A 102 0.63 3.20 -0.76
N ARG A 103 -0.03 3.27 0.41
CA ARG A 103 0.65 3.21 1.72
C ARG A 103 1.42 1.90 1.85
N VAL A 104 0.79 0.76 1.58
CA VAL A 104 1.45 -0.57 1.63
C VAL A 104 2.58 -0.69 0.60
N ALA A 105 2.45 -0.07 -0.56
CA ALA A 105 3.50 0.02 -1.58
C ALA A 105 4.67 0.94 -1.21
N GLY A 106 4.58 1.65 -0.09
CA GLY A 106 5.60 2.62 0.33
C GLY A 106 5.77 3.78 -0.64
N ALA A 107 4.75 4.03 -1.48
CA ALA A 107 4.71 5.24 -2.28
C ALA A 107 4.34 6.40 -1.35
N PRO A 108 5.00 7.57 -1.48
CA PRO A 108 4.67 8.75 -0.70
C PRO A 108 3.22 9.18 -0.97
N LYS A 109 2.66 9.92 -0.02
CA LYS A 109 1.29 10.44 -0.08
C LYS A 109 1.04 11.10 -1.45
N PRO A 110 0.01 10.69 -2.20
CA PRO A 110 -0.28 11.30 -3.50
C PRO A 110 -0.61 12.78 -3.31
N THR A 111 0.25 13.66 -3.82
CA THR A 111 0.00 15.10 -3.93
C THR A 111 -0.95 15.37 -5.09
N GLY A 112 -2.23 15.06 -4.89
CA GLY A 112 -3.31 15.49 -5.78
C GLY A 112 -4.38 16.15 -4.93
N CYS A 113 -4.69 17.42 -5.21
CA CYS A 113 -5.78 18.12 -4.54
C CYS A 113 -7.06 17.30 -4.66
N VAL A 114 -7.62 16.92 -3.51
CA VAL A 114 -9.04 16.63 -3.37
C VAL A 114 -9.86 17.91 -3.53
#